data_AF-A0A2S5X076-F1
#
_entry.id   AF-A0A2S5X076-F1
#
_cell.length_a   1.000
_cell.length_b   1.000
_cell.length_c   1.000
_cell.angle_alpha   90.00
_cell.angle_beta   90.00
_cell.angle_gamma   90.00
#
_symmetry.space_group_name_H-M   'P 1'
#
loop_
_entity.id
_entity.type
_entity.pdbx_description
1 polymer ?
#
loop_
_entity_poly.entity_id
_entity_poly.type
_entity_poly.pdbx_seq_one_letter_code
_entity_poly.pdbx_strand_id
1 'polypeptide(L)'
;MARRRRPAAAEPGMAVPLWPRITARLGADGQGELSWNSVVRRISASDRDAARAAVVARCTRIAQTIARPVRLELHERDRMRELVVHPSGAADPGDTEDGPYRTEPDLPAPVAVTGTCRACGCTSSAADARCQGCGALEPLSRNAKASTPEEDGAGERRRTGRRELRREAPQPQPQPTAPSPALSRRPRESSRQQGAARTSPRRPASPRALVIEFDDDSRAVLSGSAALGRNPSPVDGRIPVRVDSRDSTVSRTHALVDVDHAGRILVTDYHSTHGVHLGGRRTSTFVPGVVYRVPDGAQLRLGDVLCRVSTESASFR
;
A
#
# COMPACT_ATOMS: atom_id res chain seq x y z
N MET A 1 9.55 1.56 -41.84
CA MET A 1 8.86 2.64 -41.10
C MET A 1 8.25 2.07 -39.82
N ALA A 2 8.66 2.55 -38.64
CA ALA A 2 8.14 2.06 -37.37
C ALA A 2 6.73 2.62 -37.12
N ARG A 3 5.73 1.73 -36.92
CA ARG A 3 4.38 2.14 -36.51
C ARG A 3 4.46 2.75 -35.10
N ARG A 4 4.42 4.09 -34.98
CA ARG A 4 4.21 4.76 -33.68
C ARG A 4 2.92 4.20 -33.07
N ARG A 5 3.03 3.49 -31.94
CA ARG A 5 1.84 3.08 -31.17
C ARG A 5 1.04 4.33 -30.83
N ARG A 6 -0.26 4.32 -31.11
CA ARG A 6 -1.17 5.36 -30.61
C ARG A 6 -1.08 5.36 -29.08
N PRO A 7 -0.94 6.52 -28.41
CA PRO A 7 -1.21 6.59 -26.98
C PRO A 7 -2.67 6.16 -26.77
N ALA A 8 -2.89 5.21 -25.86
CA ALA A 8 -4.23 4.83 -25.44
C ALA A 8 -4.88 6.01 -24.69
N ALA A 9 -6.21 6.09 -24.73
CA ALA A 9 -6.95 7.02 -23.89
C ALA A 9 -6.76 6.65 -22.40
N ALA A 10 -7.03 7.61 -21.51
CA ALA A 10 -7.22 7.30 -20.11
C ALA A 10 -8.56 6.55 -19.97
N GLU A 11 -8.48 5.30 -19.54
CA GLU A 11 -9.66 4.50 -19.24
C GLU A 11 -9.94 4.55 -17.73
N PRO A 12 -11.21 4.63 -17.29
CA PRO A 12 -11.56 4.43 -15.88
C PRO A 12 -10.96 3.12 -15.37
N GLY A 13 -10.30 3.18 -14.22
CA GLY A 13 -9.54 2.08 -13.65
C GLY A 13 -10.45 0.95 -13.16
N MET A 14 -10.66 -0.07 -14.00
CA MET A 14 -11.39 -1.30 -13.65
C MET A 14 -10.65 -2.20 -12.63
N ALA A 15 -9.48 -1.82 -12.15
CA ALA A 15 -8.66 -2.62 -11.25
C ALA A 15 -8.55 -1.93 -9.89
N VAL A 16 -8.94 -2.63 -8.81
CA VAL A 16 -8.67 -2.19 -7.44
C VAL A 16 -7.15 -2.17 -7.26
N PRO A 17 -6.53 -1.01 -6.96
CA PRO A 17 -5.08 -0.91 -6.89
C PRO A 17 -4.55 -1.74 -5.73
N LEU A 18 -3.38 -2.38 -5.91
CA LEU A 18 -2.68 -3.13 -4.85
C LEU A 18 -2.00 -2.21 -3.81
N TRP A 19 -2.29 -0.91 -3.88
CA TRP A 19 -1.87 0.11 -2.96
C TRP A 19 -3.11 0.87 -2.41
N PRO A 20 -3.23 1.11 -1.09
CA PRO A 20 -2.26 0.78 -0.04
C PRO A 20 -2.17 -0.73 0.17
N ARG A 21 -0.96 -1.25 0.44
CA ARG A 21 -0.81 -2.66 0.79
C ARG A 21 -1.27 -2.84 2.22
N ILE A 22 -2.44 -3.44 2.40
CA ILE A 22 -3.00 -3.78 3.70
C ILE A 22 -2.86 -5.28 3.91
N THR A 23 -2.25 -5.69 5.01
CA THR A 23 -2.14 -7.10 5.41
C THR A 23 -2.65 -7.24 6.84
N ALA A 24 -3.48 -8.24 7.11
CA ALA A 24 -3.93 -8.58 8.45
C ALA A 24 -3.55 -10.01 8.79
N ARG A 25 -3.15 -10.27 10.04
CA ARG A 25 -2.96 -11.61 10.60
C ARG A 25 -3.86 -11.75 11.82
N LEU A 26 -4.78 -12.72 11.80
CA LEU A 26 -5.73 -12.97 12.88
C LEU A 26 -5.53 -14.38 13.47
N GLY A 27 -5.38 -14.43 14.79
CA GLY A 27 -5.45 -15.65 15.59
C GLY A 27 -6.88 -16.17 15.73
N ALA A 28 -7.01 -17.38 16.27
CA ALA A 28 -8.32 -17.98 16.55
C ALA A 28 -9.01 -17.36 17.79
N ASP A 29 -8.23 -16.68 18.63
CA ASP A 29 -8.54 -16.02 19.90
C ASP A 29 -9.00 -14.55 19.74
N GLY A 30 -9.14 -14.06 18.50
CA GLY A 30 -9.49 -12.66 18.23
C GLY A 30 -8.33 -11.67 18.43
N GLN A 31 -7.12 -12.14 18.73
CA GLN A 31 -5.91 -11.32 18.69
C GLN A 31 -5.34 -11.27 17.27
N GLY A 32 -4.59 -10.22 16.96
CA GLY A 32 -3.96 -10.11 15.66
C GLY A 32 -3.22 -8.80 15.41
N GLU A 33 -2.72 -8.64 14.20
CA GLU A 33 -2.07 -7.41 13.73
C GLU A 33 -2.58 -7.03 12.35
N LEU A 34 -2.89 -5.74 12.19
CA LEU A 34 -3.23 -5.10 10.92
C LEU A 34 -2.08 -4.15 10.55
N SER A 35 -1.45 -4.38 9.40
CA SER A 35 -0.44 -3.51 8.84
C SER A 35 -0.93 -2.81 7.58
N TRP A 36 -0.65 -1.51 7.49
CA TRP A 36 -0.80 -0.73 6.26
C TRP A 36 0.35 0.28 6.18
N ASN A 37 1.03 0.35 5.04
CA ASN A 37 2.08 1.34 4.77
C ASN A 37 3.12 1.46 5.91
N SER A 38 3.64 0.31 6.36
CA SER A 38 4.57 0.12 7.49
C SER A 38 4.04 0.48 8.89
N VAL A 39 2.83 1.00 9.03
CA VAL A 39 2.16 1.16 10.33
C VAL A 39 1.54 -0.18 10.72
N VAL A 40 1.95 -0.74 11.86
CA VAL A 40 1.35 -1.94 12.45
C VAL A 40 0.46 -1.53 13.62
N ARG A 41 -0.77 -2.05 13.66
CA ARG A 41 -1.71 -1.89 14.78
C ARG A 41 -2.17 -3.26 15.27
N ARG A 42 -2.00 -3.51 16.57
CA ARG A 42 -2.52 -4.70 17.23
C ARG A 42 -4.03 -4.64 17.39
N ILE A 43 -4.67 -5.74 17.05
CA ILE A 43 -6.10 -5.99 17.20
C ILE A 43 -6.30 -6.93 18.39
N SER A 44 -7.25 -6.58 19.24
CA SER A 44 -7.66 -7.38 20.40
C SER A 44 -9.18 -7.37 20.49
N ALA A 45 -9.79 -8.49 20.11
CA ALA A 45 -11.23 -8.73 20.19
C ALA A 45 -11.52 -9.95 21.07
N SER A 46 -12.81 -10.18 21.35
CA SER A 46 -13.33 -11.35 22.07
C SER A 46 -13.17 -12.67 21.31
N ASP A 47 -13.14 -12.58 19.98
CA ASP A 47 -13.23 -13.69 19.06
C ASP A 47 -12.76 -13.25 17.66
N ARG A 48 -12.50 -14.23 16.78
CA ARG A 48 -12.00 -13.99 15.43
C ARG A 48 -12.97 -13.18 14.56
N ASP A 49 -14.28 -13.36 14.72
CA ASP A 49 -15.25 -12.75 13.80
C ASP A 49 -15.43 -11.25 14.14
N ALA A 50 -15.41 -10.90 15.43
CA ALA A 50 -15.25 -9.53 15.92
C ALA A 50 -13.90 -8.90 15.51
N ALA A 51 -12.81 -9.67 15.50
CA ALA A 51 -11.51 -9.19 14.99
C ALA A 51 -11.56 -8.91 13.49
N ARG A 52 -12.20 -9.78 12.70
CA ARG A 52 -12.40 -9.59 11.26
C ARG A 52 -13.28 -8.38 10.95
N ALA A 53 -14.37 -8.18 11.70
CA ALA A 53 -15.20 -6.99 11.59
C ALA A 53 -14.41 -5.69 11.89
N ALA A 54 -13.51 -5.72 12.89
CA ALA A 54 -12.61 -4.61 13.20
C ALA A 54 -11.57 -4.33 12.10
N VAL A 55 -10.98 -5.38 11.50
CA VAL A 55 -10.10 -5.27 10.33
C VAL A 55 -10.83 -4.59 9.18
N VAL A 56 -12.01 -5.11 8.79
CA VAL A 56 -12.76 -4.58 7.65
C VAL A 56 -13.19 -3.14 7.91
N ALA A 57 -13.74 -2.81 9.08
CA ALA A 57 -14.11 -1.43 9.43
C ALA A 57 -12.92 -0.45 9.33
N ARG A 58 -11.70 -0.89 9.69
CA ARG A 58 -10.50 -0.07 9.53
C ARG A 58 -10.07 0.07 8.07
N CYS A 59 -10.16 -1.00 7.28
CA CYS A 59 -9.91 -0.97 5.84
C CYS A 59 -10.93 -0.09 5.10
N THR A 60 -12.20 -0.14 5.50
CA THR A 60 -13.26 0.77 5.04
C THR A 60 -12.96 2.21 5.38
N ARG A 61 -12.43 2.52 6.58
CA ARG A 61 -11.99 3.89 6.90
C ARG A 61 -10.90 4.37 5.95
N ILE A 62 -9.90 3.52 5.66
CA ILE A 62 -8.85 3.84 4.70
C ILE A 62 -9.46 4.05 3.30
N ALA A 63 -10.31 3.14 2.83
CA ALA A 63 -11.03 3.23 1.56
C ALA A 63 -11.88 4.50 1.43
N GLN A 64 -12.56 4.92 2.50
CA GLN A 64 -13.29 6.19 2.60
C GLN A 64 -12.33 7.39 2.46
N THR A 65 -11.18 7.37 3.15
CA THR A 65 -10.17 8.45 3.08
C THR A 65 -9.56 8.60 1.68
N ILE A 66 -9.30 7.51 0.97
CA ILE A 66 -8.81 7.53 -0.42
C ILE A 66 -9.91 7.54 -1.49
N ALA A 67 -11.19 7.63 -1.08
CA ALA A 67 -12.39 7.58 -1.92
C ALA A 67 -12.49 6.38 -2.90
N ARG A 68 -11.85 5.23 -2.61
CA ARG A 68 -11.85 4.05 -3.48
C ARG A 68 -11.66 2.73 -2.71
N PRO A 69 -12.03 1.56 -3.27
CA PRO A 69 -11.79 0.27 -2.64
C PRO A 69 -10.30 -0.03 -2.41
N VAL A 70 -10.01 -0.89 -1.43
CA VAL A 70 -8.65 -1.34 -1.06
C VAL A 70 -8.55 -2.86 -1.07
N ARG A 71 -7.38 -3.39 -1.44
CA ARG A 71 -7.07 -4.82 -1.28
C ARG A 71 -6.52 -5.09 0.12
N LEU A 72 -7.01 -6.17 0.73
CA LEU A 72 -6.65 -6.65 2.07
C LEU A 72 -6.18 -8.10 1.96
N GLU A 73 -4.92 -8.34 2.29
CA GLU A 73 -4.30 -9.66 2.40
C GLU A 73 -4.54 -10.21 3.82
N LEU A 74 -5.58 -11.02 4.02
CA LEU A 74 -6.02 -11.52 5.32
C LEU A 74 -5.51 -12.95 5.56
N HIS A 75 -4.64 -13.12 6.56
CA HIS A 75 -4.13 -14.41 7.02
C HIS A 75 -4.94 -14.86 8.25
N GLU A 76 -5.65 -15.97 8.12
CA GLU A 76 -6.39 -16.64 9.21
C GLU A 76 -5.85 -18.07 9.37
N ARG A 77 -5.18 -18.36 10.50
CA ARG A 77 -4.42 -19.62 10.67
C ARG A 77 -3.42 -19.78 9.50
N ASP A 78 -3.37 -20.94 8.84
CA ASP A 78 -2.54 -21.20 7.66
C ASP A 78 -3.21 -20.84 6.31
N ARG A 79 -4.32 -20.07 6.32
CA ARG A 79 -5.01 -19.66 5.09
C ARG A 79 -4.88 -18.16 4.87
N MET A 80 -4.20 -17.79 3.79
CA MET A 80 -4.28 -16.45 3.23
C MET A 80 -5.53 -16.34 2.33
N ARG A 81 -6.27 -15.25 2.46
CA ARG A 81 -7.38 -14.85 1.61
C ARG A 81 -7.16 -13.40 1.19
N GLU A 82 -7.44 -13.08 -0.06
CA GLU A 82 -7.55 -11.68 -0.48
C GLU A 82 -9.00 -11.21 -0.35
N LEU A 83 -9.17 -9.96 0.08
CA LEU A 83 -10.47 -9.28 0.17
C LEU A 83 -10.38 -7.91 -0.49
N VAL A 84 -11.43 -7.53 -1.23
CA VAL A 84 -11.63 -6.15 -1.69
C VAL A 84 -12.59 -5.47 -0.71
N VAL A 85 -12.11 -4.45 0.01
CA VAL A 85 -12.92 -3.70 0.97
C VAL A 85 -13.31 -2.34 0.39
N HIS A 86 -14.61 -2.07 0.37
CA HIS A 86 -15.19 -0.87 -0.23
C HIS A 86 -15.34 0.29 0.77
N PRO A 87 -15.41 1.55 0.28
CA PRO A 87 -15.79 2.71 1.09
C PRO A 87 -17.19 2.59 1.74
N SER A 88 -18.06 1.74 1.17
CA SER A 88 -19.41 1.43 1.65
C SER A 88 -19.48 0.46 2.83
N GLY A 89 -18.36 -0.08 3.30
CA GLY A 89 -18.35 -1.11 4.37
C GLY A 89 -18.63 -2.54 3.88
N ALA A 90 -18.85 -2.73 2.58
CA ALA A 90 -18.92 -4.06 1.98
C ALA A 90 -17.52 -4.64 1.75
N ALA A 91 -17.41 -5.98 1.78
CA ALA A 91 -16.18 -6.69 1.46
C ALA A 91 -16.44 -7.91 0.57
N ASP A 92 -15.73 -7.97 -0.55
CA ASP A 92 -15.80 -9.07 -1.53
C ASP A 92 -14.58 -9.98 -1.39
N PRO A 93 -14.68 -11.28 -1.74
CA PRO A 93 -13.49 -12.09 -2.01
C PRO A 93 -12.70 -11.51 -3.18
N GLY A 94 -11.39 -11.33 -3.00
CA GLY A 94 -10.49 -10.96 -4.09
C GLY A 94 -10.07 -12.20 -4.90
N ASP A 95 -10.20 -12.14 -6.22
CA ASP A 95 -9.52 -13.08 -7.13
C ASP A 95 -8.00 -12.88 -6.99
N THR A 96 -7.26 -13.99 -6.83
CA THR A 96 -5.79 -14.01 -6.64
C THR A 96 -4.98 -13.62 -7.89
N GLU A 97 -5.65 -13.22 -8.98
CA GLU A 97 -5.02 -12.76 -10.22
C GLU A 97 -5.22 -11.25 -10.42
N ASP A 98 -4.51 -10.68 -11.39
CA ASP A 98 -4.69 -9.32 -11.93
C ASP A 98 -6.06 -9.13 -12.65
N GLY A 99 -7.07 -9.91 -12.28
CA GLY A 99 -8.42 -9.89 -12.83
C GLY A 99 -9.12 -8.56 -12.58
N PRO A 100 -10.10 -8.20 -13.44
CA PRO A 100 -10.88 -6.99 -13.27
C PRO A 100 -11.66 -7.02 -11.96
N TYR A 101 -11.97 -5.84 -11.41
CA TYR A 101 -13.16 -5.71 -10.59
C TYR A 101 -14.36 -6.10 -11.47
N ARG A 102 -14.93 -7.28 -11.22
CA ARG A 102 -15.99 -7.85 -12.04
C ARG A 102 -17.30 -7.16 -11.71
N THR A 103 -17.70 -6.21 -12.55
CA THR A 103 -19.08 -5.70 -12.59
C THR A 103 -20.04 -6.70 -13.29
N GLU A 104 -19.76 -8.01 -13.17
CA GLU A 104 -20.62 -9.06 -13.73
C GLU A 104 -21.88 -9.19 -12.85
N PRO A 105 -23.09 -9.19 -13.43
CA PRO A 105 -24.35 -9.12 -12.67
C PRO A 105 -24.71 -10.41 -11.90
N ASP A 106 -23.84 -11.42 -11.92
CA ASP A 106 -24.09 -12.78 -11.42
C ASP A 106 -23.15 -13.18 -10.25
N LEU A 107 -22.38 -12.22 -9.72
CA LEU A 107 -21.66 -12.39 -8.45
C LEU A 107 -22.58 -12.10 -7.26
N PRO A 108 -22.38 -12.77 -6.11
CA PRO A 108 -23.11 -12.44 -4.89
C PRO A 108 -22.87 -10.98 -4.51
N ALA A 109 -23.95 -10.27 -4.18
CA ALA A 109 -23.89 -8.84 -3.87
C ALA A 109 -22.89 -8.54 -2.73
N PRO A 110 -22.16 -7.41 -2.78
CA PRO A 110 -21.11 -7.11 -1.81
C PRO A 110 -21.60 -7.18 -0.36
N VAL A 111 -20.99 -8.07 0.41
CA VAL A 111 -21.49 -8.39 1.76
C VAL A 111 -21.11 -7.27 2.72
N ALA A 112 -22.12 -6.53 3.18
CA ALA A 112 -21.96 -5.52 4.23
C ALA A 112 -21.46 -6.18 5.52
N VAL A 113 -20.24 -5.84 5.95
CA VAL A 113 -19.66 -6.42 7.15
C VAL A 113 -20.19 -5.68 8.38
N THR A 114 -20.79 -6.42 9.30
CA THR A 114 -21.32 -5.90 10.57
C THR A 114 -20.58 -6.50 11.75
N GLY A 115 -20.74 -5.88 12.92
CA GLY A 115 -20.23 -6.39 14.19
C GLY A 115 -20.87 -5.65 15.37
N THR A 116 -20.44 -5.96 16.59
CA THR A 116 -20.96 -5.31 17.80
C THR A 116 -20.19 -4.03 18.13
N CYS A 117 -20.90 -2.98 18.54
CA CYS A 117 -20.29 -1.76 19.04
C CYS A 117 -19.50 -2.05 20.33
N ARG A 118 -18.23 -1.61 20.39
CA ARG A 118 -17.35 -1.76 21.56
C ARG A 118 -17.85 -1.08 22.84
N ALA A 119 -18.82 -0.17 22.74
CA ALA A 119 -19.32 0.64 23.85
C ALA A 119 -20.68 0.16 24.38
N CYS A 120 -21.63 -0.16 23.50
CA CYS A 120 -23.01 -0.52 23.87
C CYS A 120 -23.47 -1.89 23.36
N GLY A 121 -22.61 -2.67 22.70
CA GLY A 121 -22.94 -4.00 22.16
C GLY A 121 -23.82 -4.01 20.91
N CYS A 122 -24.61 -2.97 20.63
CA CYS A 122 -25.51 -2.89 19.47
C CYS A 122 -24.78 -3.15 18.14
N THR A 123 -25.46 -3.81 17.20
CA THR A 123 -24.96 -4.02 15.83
C THR A 123 -24.58 -2.69 15.17
N SER A 124 -23.45 -2.66 14.46
CA SER A 124 -22.96 -1.52 13.69
C SER A 124 -22.30 -2.03 12.40
N SER A 125 -22.31 -1.21 11.36
CA SER A 125 -21.67 -1.49 10.06
C SER A 125 -20.18 -1.13 10.08
N ALA A 126 -19.38 -1.81 9.25
CA ALA A 126 -18.01 -1.39 8.92
C ALA A 126 -17.96 0.02 8.29
N ALA A 127 -19.04 0.44 7.63
CA ALA A 127 -19.19 1.79 7.07
C ALA A 127 -19.24 2.88 8.15
N ASP A 128 -19.80 2.56 9.33
CA ASP A 128 -20.14 3.55 10.35
C ASP A 128 -18.89 4.21 10.94
N ALA A 129 -18.90 5.56 10.94
CA ALA A 129 -17.93 6.35 11.70
C ALA A 129 -18.34 6.50 13.18
N ARG A 130 -19.65 6.37 13.47
CA ARG A 130 -20.27 6.49 14.80
C ARG A 130 -21.31 5.40 14.99
N CYS A 131 -21.43 4.85 16.19
CA CYS A 131 -22.52 3.95 16.54
C CYS A 131 -23.88 4.68 16.45
N GLN A 132 -24.85 4.10 15.76
CA GLN A 132 -26.21 4.67 15.68
C GLN A 132 -26.95 4.64 17.03
N GLY A 133 -26.61 3.70 17.94
CA GLY A 133 -27.24 3.58 19.26
C GLY A 133 -26.65 4.49 20.34
N CYS A 134 -25.32 4.63 20.41
CA CYS A 134 -24.64 5.36 21.50
C CYS A 134 -23.70 6.50 21.03
N GLY A 135 -23.64 6.80 19.73
CA GLY A 135 -22.78 7.84 19.17
C GLY A 135 -21.26 7.55 19.18
N ALA A 136 -20.81 6.45 19.78
CA ALA A 136 -19.39 6.13 19.96
C ALA A 136 -18.62 6.09 18.63
N LEU A 137 -17.50 6.83 18.57
CA LEU A 137 -16.60 6.88 17.41
C LEU A 137 -15.87 5.55 17.19
N GLU A 138 -15.72 5.18 15.92
CA GLU A 138 -15.18 3.90 15.44
C GLU A 138 -15.79 2.71 16.21
N PRO A 139 -17.10 2.40 16.04
CA PRO A 139 -17.82 1.44 16.89
C PRO A 139 -17.23 0.03 16.85
N LEU A 140 -16.69 -0.39 15.70
CA LEU A 140 -16.06 -1.68 15.50
C LEU A 140 -14.55 -1.69 15.79
N SER A 141 -13.95 -0.59 16.26
CA SER A 141 -12.53 -0.60 16.62
C SER A 141 -12.24 -1.56 17.77
N ARG A 142 -11.10 -2.25 17.69
CA ARG A 142 -10.64 -3.28 18.62
C ARG A 142 -9.12 -3.17 18.78
N ASN A 143 -8.64 -2.02 19.23
CA ASN A 143 -7.20 -1.83 19.45
C ASN A 143 -6.80 -2.54 20.73
N ALA A 144 -5.73 -3.34 20.70
CA ALA A 144 -5.05 -3.68 21.95
C ALA A 144 -4.57 -2.37 22.59
N LYS A 145 -4.82 -2.18 23.90
CA LYS A 145 -4.07 -1.18 24.65
C LYS A 145 -2.60 -1.61 24.60
N ALA A 146 -1.69 -0.66 24.38
CA ALA A 146 -0.28 -0.97 24.59
C ALA A 146 -0.10 -1.33 26.06
N SER A 147 0.30 -2.58 26.33
CA SER A 147 0.79 -2.96 27.65
C SER A 147 2.02 -2.08 27.92
N THR A 148 1.89 -1.12 28.82
CA THR A 148 3.05 -0.59 29.53
C THR A 148 3.76 -1.78 30.17
N PRO A 149 5.08 -1.94 30.00
CA PRO A 149 5.83 -2.84 30.86
C PRO A 149 5.60 -2.39 32.30
N GLU A 150 5.14 -3.29 33.16
CA GLU A 150 4.99 -3.01 34.58
C GLU A 150 6.41 -2.91 35.17
N GLU A 151 6.86 -1.68 35.45
CA GLU A 151 8.05 -1.43 36.27
C GLU A 151 7.74 -1.67 37.75
N ASP A 152 7.44 -2.92 38.12
CA ASP A 152 7.39 -3.36 39.51
C ASP A 152 8.78 -3.87 39.93
N GLY A 153 9.53 -3.02 40.62
CA GLY A 153 10.91 -3.35 41.03
C GLY A 153 11.65 -2.29 41.85
N ALA A 154 10.98 -1.28 42.40
CA ALA A 154 11.61 -0.25 43.22
C ALA A 154 12.01 -0.79 44.61
N GLY A 155 13.21 -1.36 44.71
CA GLY A 155 13.80 -1.96 45.92
C GLY A 155 15.02 -1.20 46.49
N GLU A 156 14.83 0.09 46.74
CA GLU A 156 15.69 1.03 47.49
C GLU A 156 16.92 0.46 48.25
N ARG A 157 18.15 0.77 47.80
CA ARG A 157 19.32 0.93 48.69
C ARG A 157 20.21 2.12 48.29
N ARG A 158 20.77 2.76 49.33
CA ARG A 158 21.44 4.07 49.30
C ARG A 158 22.88 4.03 48.75
N ARG A 159 23.26 5.16 48.12
CA ARG A 159 24.56 5.89 48.20
C ARG A 159 25.83 5.10 48.59
N THR A 160 26.89 5.19 47.76
CA THR A 160 28.18 5.87 48.08
C THR A 160 29.16 5.85 46.89
N GLY A 161 30.03 6.87 46.80
CA GLY A 161 31.27 6.85 45.98
C GLY A 161 31.08 7.34 44.54
N ARG A 162 31.60 8.50 44.07
CA ARG A 162 32.96 9.10 44.13
C ARG A 162 33.94 8.51 43.10
N ARG A 163 34.06 9.21 41.94
CA ARG A 163 35.29 9.33 41.10
C ARG A 163 35.70 7.99 40.39
N GLU A 164 36.34 7.93 39.22
CA GLU A 164 37.28 8.86 38.56
C GLU A 164 37.14 8.90 37.03
N LEU A 165 37.77 9.92 36.43
CA LEU A 165 38.09 10.00 35.01
C LEU A 165 39.17 8.98 34.65
N ARG A 166 39.02 8.26 33.52
CA ARG A 166 40.19 7.86 32.73
C ARG A 166 39.89 7.82 31.23
N ARG A 167 40.72 8.53 30.48
CA ARG A 167 40.92 8.32 29.04
C ARG A 167 41.57 6.95 28.83
N GLU A 168 41.35 6.31 27.69
CA GLU A 168 42.41 6.03 26.70
C GLU A 168 41.88 5.29 25.45
N ALA A 169 42.32 5.78 24.30
CA ALA A 169 42.43 5.13 22.99
C ALA A 169 43.75 5.67 22.40
N PRO A 170 44.56 4.93 21.61
CA PRO A 170 44.11 4.28 20.36
C PRO A 170 44.76 2.92 19.98
N GLN A 171 44.57 2.54 18.71
CA GLN A 171 44.96 1.34 17.90
C GLN A 171 46.51 1.13 17.73
N PRO A 172 47.09 0.10 17.01
CA PRO A 172 46.54 -0.77 15.94
C PRO A 172 47.05 -2.26 15.74
N GLN A 173 46.40 -2.96 14.77
CA GLN A 173 46.80 -4.05 13.80
C GLN A 173 48.09 -4.94 13.96
N PRO A 174 48.18 -6.19 13.41
CA PRO A 174 47.75 -6.62 12.05
C PRO A 174 47.25 -8.10 11.82
N GLN A 175 46.95 -8.41 10.54
CA GLN A 175 46.67 -9.74 9.90
C GLN A 175 48.00 -10.51 9.58
N PRO A 176 48.10 -11.78 9.07
CA PRO A 176 47.26 -12.55 8.10
C PRO A 176 46.94 -14.01 8.58
N THR A 177 46.58 -15.07 7.80
CA THR A 177 46.54 -15.40 6.35
C THR A 177 45.48 -16.49 6.03
N ALA A 178 45.23 -16.81 4.74
CA ALA A 178 44.55 -18.04 4.26
C ALA A 178 45.57 -19.11 3.77
N PRO A 179 45.18 -20.37 3.46
CA PRO A 179 44.69 -20.67 2.10
C PRO A 179 43.64 -21.82 1.96
N SER A 180 43.04 -21.93 0.77
CA SER A 180 42.21 -23.06 0.31
C SER A 180 43.05 -24.20 -0.32
N PRO A 181 42.51 -25.43 -0.39
CA PRO A 181 42.04 -25.98 -1.70
C PRO A 181 40.72 -26.78 -1.54
N ALA A 182 39.97 -27.29 -2.52
CA ALA A 182 39.81 -27.17 -3.98
C ALA A 182 39.37 -28.55 -4.51
N LEU A 183 38.41 -28.57 -5.45
CA LEU A 183 38.06 -29.67 -6.38
C LEU A 183 37.38 -30.96 -5.85
N SER A 184 36.16 -31.19 -6.34
CA SER A 184 35.81 -32.44 -7.04
C SER A 184 34.71 -32.19 -8.09
N ARG A 185 34.73 -32.98 -9.17
CA ARG A 185 33.97 -32.76 -10.42
C ARG A 185 33.39 -34.09 -10.93
N ARG A 186 32.13 -34.06 -11.37
CA ARG A 186 31.48 -35.01 -12.33
C ARG A 186 31.18 -36.43 -11.78
N PRO A 187 30.34 -37.26 -12.46
CA PRO A 187 29.71 -37.08 -13.78
C PRO A 187 28.16 -37.11 -13.81
N ARG A 188 27.62 -37.14 -15.04
CA ARG A 188 26.20 -37.08 -15.42
C ARG A 188 25.47 -38.39 -15.14
N GLU A 189 24.16 -38.30 -14.93
CA GLU A 189 23.25 -39.34 -15.41
C GLU A 189 21.93 -38.73 -15.93
N SER A 190 21.45 -39.25 -17.06
CA SER A 190 20.28 -38.75 -17.78
C SER A 190 19.05 -39.58 -17.42
N SER A 191 18.11 -39.01 -16.66
CA SER A 191 16.79 -39.63 -16.50
C SER A 191 15.74 -38.91 -17.33
N ARG A 192 15.16 -39.62 -18.30
CA ARG A 192 14.08 -39.14 -19.17
C ARG A 192 12.72 -39.38 -18.50
N GLN A 193 12.11 -38.33 -17.96
CA GLN A 193 10.68 -38.26 -17.64
C GLN A 193 10.20 -36.91 -18.21
N GLN A 194 9.60 -36.85 -19.41
CA GLN A 194 8.21 -37.22 -19.73
C GLN A 194 7.17 -36.65 -18.75
N GLY A 195 6.30 -35.76 -19.27
CA GLY A 195 4.89 -35.76 -18.86
C GLY A 195 4.47 -34.94 -17.63
N ALA A 196 4.88 -33.67 -17.50
CA ALA A 196 4.10 -32.71 -16.71
C ALA A 196 4.22 -31.29 -17.27
N ALA A 197 3.09 -30.70 -17.66
CA ALA A 197 3.01 -29.28 -17.98
C ALA A 197 3.16 -28.46 -16.69
N ARG A 198 4.40 -28.29 -16.23
CA ARG A 198 4.72 -27.37 -15.14
C ARG A 198 4.43 -25.95 -15.61
N THR A 199 3.29 -25.43 -15.17
CA THR A 199 3.07 -24.00 -14.99
C THR A 199 4.23 -23.46 -14.14
N SER A 200 5.25 -22.93 -14.81
CA SER A 200 6.36 -22.27 -14.13
C SER A 200 5.77 -21.16 -13.27
N PRO A 201 6.09 -21.08 -11.96
CA PRO A 201 5.64 -19.97 -11.14
C PRO A 201 6.10 -18.68 -11.80
N ARG A 202 5.13 -17.84 -12.19
CA ARG A 202 5.35 -16.56 -12.87
C ARG A 202 6.35 -15.77 -12.05
N ARG A 203 7.59 -15.68 -12.56
CA ARG A 203 8.71 -14.99 -11.88
C ARG A 203 8.19 -13.62 -11.43
N PRO A 204 8.28 -13.27 -10.13
CA PRO A 204 7.72 -12.01 -9.66
C PRO A 204 8.28 -10.88 -10.51
N ALA A 205 7.39 -10.01 -11.00
CA ALA A 205 7.80 -8.91 -11.86
C ALA A 205 8.84 -8.08 -11.11
N SER A 206 9.96 -7.77 -11.76
CA SER A 206 10.99 -6.92 -11.16
C SER A 206 10.32 -5.64 -10.66
N PRO A 207 10.58 -5.21 -9.41
CA PRO A 207 10.01 -3.98 -8.88
C PRO A 207 10.22 -2.83 -9.86
N ARG A 208 9.15 -2.10 -10.16
CA ARG A 208 9.20 -0.93 -11.05
C ARG A 208 9.22 0.32 -10.20
N ALA A 209 10.16 1.21 -10.50
CA ALA A 209 10.15 2.56 -9.95
C ALA A 209 9.16 3.41 -10.74
N LEU A 210 8.34 4.20 -10.05
CA LEU A 210 7.54 5.26 -10.63
C LEU A 210 8.48 6.43 -10.96
N VAL A 211 8.36 6.94 -12.18
CA VAL A 211 9.13 8.07 -12.70
C VAL A 211 8.16 9.19 -13.01
N ILE A 212 8.48 10.40 -12.54
CA ILE A 212 7.75 11.62 -12.83
C ILE A 212 8.76 12.64 -13.33
N GLU A 213 8.61 13.05 -14.58
CA GLU A 213 9.48 13.97 -15.33
C GLU A 213 8.68 15.25 -15.59
N PHE A 214 9.18 16.41 -15.18
CA PHE A 214 8.52 17.71 -15.33
C PHE A 214 9.02 18.46 -16.58
N ASP A 215 8.39 19.59 -16.89
CA ASP A 215 8.71 20.42 -18.08
C ASP A 215 10.02 21.23 -17.94
N ASP A 216 10.58 21.30 -16.73
CA ASP A 216 11.91 21.83 -16.42
C ASP A 216 13.04 20.76 -16.43
N ASP A 217 12.76 19.59 -17.03
CA ASP A 217 13.58 18.37 -17.02
C ASP A 217 13.88 17.81 -15.61
N SER A 218 13.27 18.34 -14.53
CA SER A 218 13.41 17.77 -13.19
C SER A 218 12.69 16.43 -13.09
N ARG A 219 13.25 15.51 -12.29
CA ARG A 219 12.83 14.10 -12.29
C ARG A 219 12.75 13.53 -10.88
N ALA A 220 11.56 13.08 -10.48
CA ALA A 220 11.36 12.25 -9.29
C ALA A 220 11.34 10.76 -9.68
N VAL A 221 12.19 9.96 -9.05
CA VAL A 221 12.22 8.50 -9.19
C VAL A 221 11.89 7.88 -7.84
N LEU A 222 10.84 7.05 -7.79
CA LEU A 222 10.22 6.59 -6.55
C LEU A 222 10.02 5.08 -6.55
N SER A 223 10.36 4.43 -5.43
CA SER A 223 10.11 3.01 -5.21
C SER A 223 8.63 2.65 -4.95
N GLY A 224 7.71 3.62 -5.13
CA GLY A 224 6.30 3.51 -4.79
C GLY A 224 5.50 4.73 -5.23
N SER A 225 4.28 4.86 -4.71
CA SER A 225 3.30 5.87 -5.09
C SER A 225 3.65 7.31 -4.68
N ALA A 226 3.15 8.29 -5.45
CA ALA A 226 3.37 9.72 -5.29
C ALA A 226 2.10 10.52 -4.99
N ALA A 227 2.22 11.55 -4.15
CA ALA A 227 1.23 12.61 -4.00
C ALA A 227 1.79 13.90 -4.61
N LEU A 228 1.21 14.33 -5.74
CA LEU A 228 1.66 15.49 -6.51
C LEU A 228 0.91 16.75 -6.06
N GLY A 229 1.62 17.87 -5.93
CA GLY A 229 1.02 19.19 -5.75
C GLY A 229 2.03 20.28 -5.38
N ARG A 230 1.58 21.54 -5.23
CA ARG A 230 2.50 22.66 -4.94
C ARG A 230 3.03 22.71 -3.51
N ASN A 231 2.34 22.04 -2.60
CA ASN A 231 2.79 21.82 -1.22
C ASN A 231 2.08 20.56 -0.69
N PRO A 232 2.46 19.37 -1.17
CA PRO A 232 1.72 18.16 -0.91
C PRO A 232 2.09 17.61 0.46
N SER A 233 1.09 17.40 1.30
CA SER A 233 1.26 16.56 2.48
C SER A 233 1.38 15.10 2.06
N PRO A 234 2.11 14.25 2.80
CA PRO A 234 2.05 12.79 2.60
C PRO A 234 0.59 12.32 2.73
N VAL A 235 0.05 11.73 1.65
CA VAL A 235 -1.32 11.18 1.64
C VAL A 235 -1.21 9.66 1.75
N ASP A 236 -1.60 9.13 2.91
CA ASP A 236 -1.65 7.70 3.21
C ASP A 236 -0.32 6.94 2.99
N GLY A 237 0.83 7.62 3.07
CA GLY A 237 2.15 7.01 2.83
C GLY A 237 2.64 7.07 1.38
N ARG A 238 1.94 7.81 0.50
CA ARG A 238 2.51 8.27 -0.76
C ARG A 238 3.59 9.31 -0.51
N ILE A 239 4.64 9.25 -1.31
CA ILE A 239 5.77 10.19 -1.22
C ILE A 239 5.30 11.54 -1.77
N PRO A 240 5.38 12.64 -1.00
CA PRO A 240 5.02 13.96 -1.50
C PRO A 240 6.06 14.40 -2.54
N VAL A 241 5.60 14.71 -3.75
CA VAL A 241 6.42 15.28 -4.82
C VAL A 241 5.92 16.68 -5.09
N ARG A 242 6.74 17.67 -4.74
CA ARG A 242 6.46 19.06 -5.01
C ARG A 242 6.42 19.31 -6.51
N VAL A 243 5.45 20.09 -6.96
CA VAL A 243 5.25 20.52 -8.34
C VAL A 243 5.27 22.04 -8.33
N ASP A 244 6.28 22.65 -8.95
CA ASP A 244 6.43 24.10 -8.96
C ASP A 244 5.53 24.74 -10.03
N SER A 245 4.42 25.30 -9.55
CA SER A 245 3.38 25.97 -10.34
C SER A 245 3.59 27.47 -10.29
N ARG A 246 3.70 28.11 -11.45
CA ARG A 246 3.97 29.55 -11.58
C ARG A 246 2.72 30.35 -11.20
N ASP A 247 1.58 29.90 -11.71
CA ASP A 247 0.30 30.60 -11.56
C ASP A 247 -0.48 30.11 -10.32
N SER A 248 0.14 29.29 -9.46
CA SER A 248 -0.46 28.65 -8.28
C SER A 248 -1.73 27.83 -8.57
N THR A 249 -1.96 27.42 -9.83
CA THR A 249 -3.14 26.63 -10.21
C THR A 249 -3.04 25.16 -9.77
N VAL A 250 -1.83 24.67 -9.49
CA VAL A 250 -1.66 23.39 -8.81
C VAL A 250 -2.12 23.48 -7.35
N SER A 251 -2.93 22.52 -6.93
CA SER A 251 -3.49 22.43 -5.58
C SER A 251 -2.42 21.94 -4.59
N ARG A 252 -2.62 22.12 -3.27
CA ARG A 252 -1.63 21.72 -2.25
C ARG A 252 -1.19 20.26 -2.44
N THR A 253 -2.17 19.36 -2.38
CA THR A 253 -2.15 18.06 -3.07
C THR A 253 -3.18 18.16 -4.19
N HIS A 254 -2.86 17.67 -5.38
CA HIS A 254 -3.63 17.87 -6.61
C HIS A 254 -3.90 16.53 -7.33
N ALA A 255 -2.92 15.63 -7.38
CA ALA A 255 -3.09 14.31 -7.96
C ALA A 255 -2.39 13.22 -7.13
N LEU A 256 -2.92 12.01 -7.18
CA LEU A 256 -2.29 10.80 -6.65
C LEU A 256 -1.85 9.93 -7.82
N VAL A 257 -0.62 9.44 -7.79
CA VAL A 257 -0.09 8.51 -8.80
C VAL A 257 0.36 7.24 -8.11
N ASP A 258 -0.22 6.11 -8.54
CA ASP A 258 0.09 4.78 -8.03
C ASP A 258 0.61 3.89 -9.16
N VAL A 259 1.36 2.84 -8.80
CA VAL A 259 1.76 1.77 -9.73
C VAL A 259 1.26 0.45 -9.14
N ASP A 260 0.57 -0.36 -9.95
CA ASP A 260 0.09 -1.68 -9.52
C ASP A 260 1.15 -2.79 -9.74
N HIS A 261 0.87 -4.02 -9.28
CA HIS A 261 1.82 -5.12 -9.37
C HIS A 261 2.08 -5.61 -10.81
N ALA A 262 1.20 -5.27 -11.75
CA ALA A 262 1.43 -5.47 -13.18
C ALA A 262 2.26 -4.33 -13.82
N GLY A 263 2.67 -3.33 -13.04
CA GLY A 263 3.43 -2.17 -13.51
C GLY A 263 2.59 -1.14 -14.25
N ARG A 264 1.26 -1.15 -14.09
CA ARG A 264 0.34 -0.21 -14.74
C ARG A 264 0.25 1.05 -13.88
N ILE A 265 0.31 2.22 -14.54
CA ILE A 265 0.20 3.52 -13.88
C ILE A 265 -1.27 3.86 -13.69
N LEU A 266 -1.59 4.29 -12.48
CA LEU A 266 -2.93 4.66 -12.04
C LEU A 266 -2.87 6.08 -11.49
N VAL A 267 -3.80 6.93 -11.91
CA VAL A 267 -3.82 8.35 -11.56
C VAL A 267 -5.19 8.70 -11.03
N THR A 268 -5.25 9.50 -9.97
CA THR A 268 -6.50 9.99 -9.36
C THR A 268 -6.39 11.49 -9.16
N ASP A 269 -7.38 12.25 -9.63
CA ASP A 269 -7.53 13.66 -9.29
C ASP A 269 -8.00 13.78 -7.83
N TYR A 270 -7.18 14.41 -6.98
CA TYR A 270 -7.42 14.48 -5.54
C TYR A 270 -8.28 15.69 -5.17
N HIS A 271 -9.44 15.82 -5.82
CA HIS A 271 -10.35 16.96 -5.69
C HIS A 271 -9.65 18.30 -5.92
N SER A 272 -8.84 18.34 -6.98
CA SER A 272 -8.11 19.54 -7.39
C SER A 272 -9.04 20.66 -7.86
N THR A 273 -8.54 21.89 -7.80
CA THR A 273 -9.29 23.09 -8.21
C THR A 273 -9.40 23.24 -9.73
N HIS A 274 -8.41 22.76 -10.48
CA HIS A 274 -8.29 22.99 -11.93
C HIS A 274 -8.31 21.68 -12.76
N GLY A 275 -8.50 20.55 -12.10
CA GLY A 275 -8.60 19.22 -12.72
C GLY A 275 -7.25 18.62 -13.13
N VAL A 276 -7.19 17.30 -13.12
CA VAL A 276 -6.15 16.53 -13.82
C VAL A 276 -6.60 16.22 -15.25
N HIS A 277 -5.71 16.41 -16.22
CA HIS A 277 -6.00 16.17 -17.64
C HIS A 277 -4.94 15.25 -18.26
N LEU A 278 -5.33 14.22 -19.00
CA LEU A 278 -4.39 13.47 -19.86
C LEU A 278 -4.08 14.29 -21.11
N GLY A 279 -2.79 14.51 -21.39
CA GLY A 279 -2.27 15.13 -22.61
C GLY A 279 -2.29 14.18 -23.81
N GLY A 280 -2.63 14.73 -24.98
CA GLY A 280 -2.73 13.96 -26.23
C GLY A 280 -3.43 14.75 -27.34
N ARG A 281 -3.82 14.08 -28.43
CA ARG A 281 -4.58 14.70 -29.54
C ARG A 281 -5.98 15.16 -29.15
N ARG A 282 -6.53 14.64 -28.06
CA ARG A 282 -7.66 15.18 -27.32
C ARG A 282 -7.27 15.14 -25.85
N THR A 283 -7.42 16.25 -25.15
CA THR A 283 -7.27 16.28 -23.70
C THR A 283 -8.48 15.58 -23.06
N SER A 284 -8.21 14.70 -22.11
CA SER A 284 -9.26 14.01 -21.35
C SER A 284 -9.18 14.46 -19.89
N THR A 285 -10.19 15.20 -19.44
CA THR A 285 -10.35 15.60 -18.04
C THR A 285 -10.73 14.40 -17.19
N PHE A 286 -10.11 14.24 -16.01
CA PHE A 286 -10.45 13.19 -15.07
C PHE A 286 -11.58 13.65 -14.15
N VAL A 287 -12.47 12.73 -13.79
CA VAL A 287 -13.45 12.98 -12.72
C VAL A 287 -12.73 12.90 -11.35
N PRO A 288 -12.87 13.90 -10.46
CA PRO A 288 -12.30 13.86 -9.11
C PRO A 288 -12.64 12.59 -8.33
N GLY A 289 -11.66 12.01 -7.64
CA GLY A 289 -11.78 10.76 -6.90
C GLY A 289 -11.81 9.48 -7.76
N VAL A 290 -12.09 9.58 -9.07
CA VAL A 290 -12.06 8.42 -9.97
C VAL A 290 -10.61 8.07 -10.33
N VAL A 291 -10.28 6.79 -10.19
CA VAL A 291 -8.99 6.24 -10.66
C VAL A 291 -9.05 6.09 -12.17
N TYR A 292 -8.04 6.58 -12.88
CA TYR A 292 -7.82 6.33 -14.30
C TYR A 292 -6.55 5.52 -14.50
N ARG A 293 -6.60 4.51 -15.37
CA ARG A 293 -5.41 3.85 -15.87
C ARG A 293 -4.85 4.66 -17.04
N VAL A 294 -3.58 5.03 -16.94
CA VAL A 294 -2.88 5.78 -17.99
C VAL A 294 -1.78 4.92 -18.62
N PRO A 295 -1.42 5.15 -19.90
CA PRO A 295 -0.30 4.44 -20.53
C PRO A 295 1.04 4.83 -19.90
N ASP A 296 2.02 3.95 -19.99
CA ASP A 296 3.40 4.27 -19.61
C ASP A 296 3.95 5.39 -20.51
N GLY A 297 4.56 6.41 -19.89
CA GLY A 297 5.02 7.62 -20.58
C GLY A 297 3.90 8.62 -20.89
N ALA A 298 2.73 8.50 -20.27
CA ALA A 298 1.63 9.46 -20.38
C ALA A 298 2.04 10.86 -19.93
N GLN A 299 1.62 11.87 -20.67
CA GLN A 299 1.67 13.26 -20.23
C GLN A 299 0.40 13.60 -19.45
N LEU A 300 0.55 14.19 -18.28
CA LEU A 300 -0.52 14.75 -17.46
C LEU A 300 -0.35 16.26 -17.41
N ARG A 301 -1.47 16.98 -17.38
CA ARG A 301 -1.51 18.41 -17.05
C ARG A 301 -2.19 18.58 -15.70
N LEU A 302 -1.48 19.24 -14.80
CA LEU A 302 -1.88 19.56 -13.43
C LEU A 302 -1.96 21.09 -13.37
N GLY A 303 -3.15 21.65 -13.61
CA GLY A 303 -3.29 23.11 -13.77
C GLY A 303 -2.45 23.68 -14.94
N ASP A 304 -1.42 24.47 -14.60
CA ASP A 304 -0.43 25.09 -15.48
C ASP A 304 0.77 24.18 -15.81
N VAL A 305 1.03 23.15 -15.00
CA VAL A 305 2.23 22.31 -15.13
C VAL A 305 1.96 21.07 -15.98
N LEU A 306 2.90 20.74 -16.87
CA LEU A 306 2.95 19.47 -17.57
C LEU A 306 3.96 18.54 -16.89
N CYS A 307 3.56 17.30 -16.64
CA CYS A 307 4.48 16.25 -16.23
C CYS A 307 4.24 14.97 -17.02
N ARG A 308 5.23 14.10 -17.06
CA ARG A 308 5.17 12.80 -17.70
C ARG A 308 5.37 11.71 -16.67
N VAL A 309 4.45 10.74 -16.65
CA VAL A 309 4.50 9.60 -15.74
C VAL A 309 4.90 8.34 -16.51
N SER A 310 5.92 7.64 -16.04
CA SER A 310 6.41 6.39 -16.60
C SER A 310 6.87 5.42 -15.51
N THR A 311 7.20 4.19 -15.89
CA THR A 311 7.77 3.18 -14.99
C THR A 311 9.08 2.65 -15.56
N GLU A 312 10.12 2.59 -14.73
CA GLU A 312 11.39 1.97 -15.08
C GLU A 312 11.65 0.73 -14.23
N SER A 313 12.42 -0.23 -14.75
CA SER A 313 12.84 -1.41 -13.99
C SER A 313 13.80 -0.96 -12.89
N ALA A 314 13.43 -1.12 -11.61
CA ALA A 314 14.29 -0.77 -10.49
C ALA A 314 15.52 -1.67 -10.50
N SER A 315 16.62 -1.13 -11.00
CA SER A 315 17.91 -1.80 -11.10
C SER A 315 18.64 -1.58 -9.78
N PHE A 316 18.33 -2.43 -8.79
CA PHE A 316 19.11 -2.49 -7.56
C PHE A 316 20.56 -2.86 -7.91
N ARG A 317 21.50 -1.97 -7.58
CA ARG A 317 22.93 -2.23 -7.51
C ARG A 317 23.31 -2.49 -6.06
#